data_AF-A0A9E5RDH0-F1
#
_entry.id   AF-A0A9E5RDH0-F1
#
_cell.length_a   1.000
_cell.length_b   1.000
_cell.length_c   1.000
_cell.angle_alpha   90.00
_cell.angle_beta   90.00
_cell.angle_gamma   90.00
#
_symmetry.space_group_name_H-M   'P 1'
#
loop_
_entity.id
_entity.type
_entity.pdbx_description
1 polymer ?
#
loop_
_entity_poly.entity_id
_entity_poly.type
_entity_poly.pdbx_seq_one_letter_code
_entity_poly.pdbx_strand_id
1 'polypeptide(L)'
;MMHLSLILLTVGLAILIRLVWARQETAWVKRWQTALATFLLPPLLLLMTSVAVLCMGTQGQMLGLQVGWLGYSLALGFVGFAGVSLLWLFWQGWRSLQQVRTYDILDLIDQTGYLLDSPTLFAAQIGFWQSKLLVSRGLLQNLTPAQLDAVLTHEQAHHHYRDTFWFFGLGWLRHLTTWLPNTEALWQE
;
A
#
# COMPACT_ATOMS: atom_id res chain seq x y z
N MET A 1 24.56 -21.19 7.23
CA MET A 1 24.97 -20.54 5.96
C MET A 1 23.80 -20.46 4.97
N MET A 2 22.94 -21.48 4.88
CA MET A 2 21.84 -21.55 3.90
C MET A 2 20.75 -20.47 4.00
N HIS A 3 20.27 -20.15 5.20
CA HIS A 3 19.26 -19.08 5.35
C HIS A 3 19.77 -17.73 4.83
N LEU A 4 21.05 -17.45 5.03
CA LEU A 4 21.68 -16.24 4.53
C LEU A 4 21.78 -16.25 2.99
N SER A 5 22.18 -17.37 2.38
CA SER A 5 22.27 -17.46 0.92
C SER A 5 20.89 -17.33 0.26
N LEU A 6 19.84 -17.91 0.85
CA LEU A 6 18.46 -17.74 0.39
C LEU A 6 18.03 -16.27 0.45
N ILE A 7 18.28 -15.59 1.57
CA ILE A 7 17.96 -14.16 1.72
C ILE A 7 18.72 -13.32 0.68
N LEU A 8 20.03 -13.55 0.51
CA LEU A 8 20.84 -12.82 -0.45
C LEU A 8 20.38 -13.06 -1.89
N LEU A 9 20.04 -14.30 -2.25
CA LEU A 9 19.49 -14.65 -3.54
C LEU A 9 18.17 -13.91 -3.79
N THR A 10 17.28 -13.91 -2.80
CA THR A 10 15.98 -13.23 -2.89
C THR A 10 16.15 -11.72 -3.04
N VAL A 11 17.06 -11.10 -2.28
CA VAL A 11 17.39 -9.67 -2.41
C VAL A 11 17.96 -9.37 -3.80
N GLY A 12 18.89 -10.19 -4.28
CA GLY A 12 19.46 -10.05 -5.63
C GLY A 12 18.38 -10.14 -6.72
N LEU A 13 17.46 -11.10 -6.62
CA LEU A 13 16.35 -11.25 -7.56
C LEU A 13 15.38 -10.06 -7.50
N ALA A 14 15.04 -9.60 -6.29
CA ALA A 14 14.19 -8.43 -6.08
C ALA A 14 14.78 -7.17 -6.72
N ILE A 15 16.10 -6.96 -6.56
CA ILE A 15 16.82 -5.85 -7.20
C ILE A 15 16.84 -6.01 -8.73
N LEU A 16 17.15 -7.21 -9.23
CA LEU A 16 17.22 -7.46 -10.67
C LEU A 16 15.87 -7.20 -11.35
N ILE A 17 14.77 -7.67 -10.76
CA ILE A 17 13.41 -7.39 -11.26
C ILE A 17 13.17 -5.87 -11.39
N ARG A 18 13.61 -5.10 -10.38
CA ARG A 18 13.46 -3.64 -10.37
C ARG A 18 14.35 -2.93 -11.38
N LEU A 19 15.55 -3.44 -11.63
CA LEU A 19 16.51 -2.85 -12.57
C LEU A 19 16.20 -3.16 -14.03
N VAL A 20 15.62 -4.34 -14.31
CA VAL A 20 15.20 -4.73 -15.67
C VAL A 20 13.95 -3.96 -16.11
N TRP A 21 13.21 -3.38 -15.16
CA TRP A 21 12.09 -2.51 -15.50
C TRP A 21 12.57 -1.29 -16.28
N ALA A 22 12.03 -1.14 -17.48
CA ALA A 22 12.09 0.06 -18.27
C ALA A 22 10.67 0.50 -18.59
N ARG A 23 10.44 1.81 -18.55
CA ARG A 23 9.16 2.38 -18.96
C ARG A 23 8.90 2.01 -20.42
N GLN A 24 7.80 1.29 -20.66
CA GLN A 24 7.45 0.83 -22.01
C GLN A 24 6.53 1.83 -22.71
N GLU A 25 6.81 2.13 -23.98
CA GLU A 25 5.90 2.86 -24.88
C GLU A 25 4.83 1.91 -25.46
N THR A 26 4.13 1.19 -24.58
CA THR A 26 3.04 0.28 -24.98
C THR A 26 1.68 0.85 -24.60
N ALA A 27 0.61 0.17 -25.03
CA ALA A 27 -0.74 0.50 -24.61
C ALA A 27 -0.85 0.63 -23.08
N TRP A 28 -1.57 1.65 -22.61
CA TRP A 28 -1.63 2.05 -21.20
C TRP A 28 -1.89 0.86 -20.26
N VAL A 29 -2.85 0.00 -20.59
CA VAL A 29 -3.21 -1.18 -19.76
C VAL A 29 -2.02 -2.11 -19.54
N LYS A 30 -1.24 -2.41 -20.60
CA LYS A 30 -0.09 -3.31 -20.51
C LYS A 30 1.04 -2.68 -19.69
N ARG A 31 1.26 -1.37 -19.87
CA ARG A 31 2.25 -0.61 -19.11
C ARG A 31 1.93 -0.62 -17.62
N TRP A 32 0.69 -0.31 -17.27
CA TRP A 32 0.22 -0.30 -15.89
C TRP A 32 0.29 -1.68 -15.23
N GLN A 33 -0.15 -2.75 -15.91
CA GLN A 33 -0.05 -4.12 -15.38
C GLN A 33 1.40 -4.54 -15.13
N THR A 34 2.32 -4.19 -16.03
CA THR A 34 3.75 -4.51 -15.89
C THR A 34 4.36 -3.73 -14.73
N ALA A 35 4.01 -2.45 -14.59
CA ALA A 35 4.45 -1.61 -13.47
C ALA A 35 3.94 -2.18 -12.14
N LEU A 36 2.64 -2.48 -12.03
CA LEU A 36 2.05 -3.08 -10.83
C LEU A 36 2.71 -4.40 -10.45
N ALA A 37 2.95 -5.30 -11.42
CA ALA A 37 3.60 -6.58 -11.17
C ALA A 37 5.05 -6.42 -10.68
N THR A 38 5.82 -5.55 -11.34
CA THR A 38 7.21 -5.23 -10.95
C THR A 38 7.26 -4.52 -9.60
N PHE A 39 6.21 -3.77 -9.25
CA PHE A 39 6.07 -3.12 -7.97
C PHE A 39 5.76 -4.10 -6.84
N LEU A 40 4.85 -5.06 -7.07
CA LEU A 40 4.36 -5.99 -6.06
C LEU A 40 5.28 -7.18 -5.82
N LEU A 41 5.86 -7.75 -6.88
CA LEU A 41 6.56 -9.03 -6.79
C LEU A 41 7.80 -8.98 -5.86
N PRO A 42 8.69 -7.97 -5.94
CA PRO A 42 9.87 -7.89 -5.07
C PRO A 42 9.56 -7.83 -3.56
N PRO A 43 8.70 -6.93 -3.04
CA PRO A 43 8.41 -6.88 -1.60
C PRO A 43 7.71 -8.16 -1.12
N LEU A 44 6.79 -8.73 -1.90
CA LEU A 44 6.12 -9.98 -1.54
C LEU A 44 7.10 -11.16 -1.49
N LEU A 45 8.03 -11.24 -2.43
CA LEU A 45 9.05 -12.29 -2.45
C LEU A 45 9.95 -12.22 -1.21
N LEU A 46 10.37 -11.01 -0.80
CA LEU A 46 11.16 -10.79 0.41
C LEU A 46 10.39 -11.19 1.68
N LEU A 47 9.12 -10.79 1.79
CA LEU A 47 8.26 -11.14 2.92
C LEU A 47 8.05 -12.65 3.01
N MET A 48 7.65 -13.30 1.90
CA MET A 48 7.39 -14.74 1.87
C MET A 48 8.64 -15.55 2.16
N THR A 49 9.80 -15.15 1.62
CA THR A 49 11.08 -15.81 1.92
C THR A 49 11.42 -15.69 3.40
N SER A 50 11.25 -14.49 3.98
CA SER A 50 11.56 -14.26 5.40
C SER A 50 10.64 -15.07 6.32
N VAL A 51 9.34 -15.12 6.03
CA VAL A 51 8.38 -15.95 6.77
C VAL A 51 8.75 -17.44 6.64
N ALA A 52 9.08 -17.91 5.44
CA ALA A 52 9.50 -19.30 5.24
C ALA A 52 10.74 -19.65 6.07
N VAL A 53 11.76 -18.78 6.09
CA VAL A 53 12.97 -18.94 6.92
C VAL A 53 12.64 -19.02 8.41
N LEU A 54 11.69 -18.21 8.90
CA LEU A 54 11.24 -18.27 10.28
C LEU A 54 10.51 -19.59 10.61
N CYS A 55 9.63 -20.04 9.72
CA CYS A 55 8.92 -21.32 9.87
C CYS A 55 9.87 -22.52 9.86
N MET A 56 10.99 -22.46 9.13
CA MET A 56 12.02 -23.51 9.10
C MET A 56 12.82 -23.58 10.41
N GLY A 57 12.84 -22.51 11.21
CA GLY A 57 13.59 -22.46 12.46
C GLY A 57 15.11 -22.36 12.27
N THR A 58 15.85 -22.53 13.37
CA THR A 58 17.32 -22.41 13.43
C THR A 58 18.04 -23.75 13.46
N GLN A 59 17.31 -24.86 13.63
CA GLN A 59 17.87 -26.20 13.80
C GLN A 59 17.62 -27.06 12.56
N GLY A 60 18.60 -27.87 12.19
CA GLY A 60 18.53 -28.79 11.07
C GLY A 60 19.54 -28.51 9.96
N GLN A 61 19.43 -29.29 8.90
CA GLN A 61 20.22 -29.15 7.68
C GLN A 61 19.29 -29.02 6.49
N MET A 62 19.58 -28.09 5.59
CA MET A 62 18.93 -27.99 4.29
C MET A 62 19.97 -28.30 3.22
N LEU A 63 19.70 -29.30 2.37
CA LEU A 63 20.63 -29.77 1.33
C LEU A 63 22.01 -30.15 1.90
N GLY A 64 22.06 -30.71 3.11
CA GLY A 64 23.31 -31.09 3.79
C GLY A 64 24.10 -29.92 4.39
N LEU A 65 23.64 -28.68 4.24
CA LEU A 65 24.28 -27.49 4.79
C LEU A 65 23.59 -27.04 6.08
N GLN A 66 24.38 -26.65 7.08
CA GLN A 66 23.85 -26.17 8.34
C GLN A 66 23.06 -24.85 8.18
N VAL A 67 21.87 -24.87 8.77
CA VAL A 67 21.04 -23.70 8.95
C VAL A 67 21.79 -22.66 9.80
N GLY A 68 21.74 -21.39 9.40
CA GLY A 68 22.52 -20.32 10.04
C GLY A 68 21.66 -19.38 10.86
N TRP A 69 22.08 -19.09 12.08
CA TRP A 69 21.40 -18.16 12.99
C TRP A 69 21.30 -16.73 12.42
N LEU A 70 22.33 -16.25 11.71
CA LEU A 70 22.34 -14.91 11.12
C LEU A 70 21.17 -14.66 10.16
N GLY A 71 20.91 -15.60 9.23
CA GLY A 71 19.82 -15.47 8.27
C GLY A 71 18.45 -15.50 8.96
N TYR A 72 18.30 -16.34 9.99
CA TYR A 72 17.09 -16.36 10.81
C TYR A 72 16.86 -15.01 11.52
N SER A 73 17.89 -14.45 12.15
CA SER A 73 17.80 -13.15 12.82
C SER A 73 17.47 -12.00 11.86
N LEU A 74 18.02 -12.02 10.63
CA LEU A 74 17.67 -11.03 9.59
C LEU A 74 16.21 -11.17 9.15
N ALA A 75 15.73 -12.40 8.90
CA ALA A 75 14.34 -12.66 8.58
C ALA A 75 13.40 -12.21 9.70
N LEU A 76 13.78 -12.47 10.96
CA LEU A 76 13.01 -12.04 12.13
C LEU A 76 12.94 -10.52 12.23
N GLY A 77 14.08 -9.83 12.06
CA GLY A 77 14.14 -8.38 12.05
C GLY A 77 13.26 -7.77 10.94
N PHE A 78 13.32 -8.32 9.72
CA PHE A 78 12.53 -7.83 8.60
C PHE A 78 11.03 -8.06 8.79
N VAL A 79 10.60 -9.26 9.20
CA VAL A 79 9.19 -9.56 9.47
C VAL A 79 8.67 -8.75 10.66
N GLY A 80 9.48 -8.58 11.70
CA GLY A 80 9.16 -7.74 12.85
C GLY A 80 8.95 -6.27 12.44
N PHE A 81 9.88 -5.71 11.67
CA PHE A 81 9.74 -4.36 11.10
C PHE A 81 8.50 -4.23 10.21
N ALA A 82 8.23 -5.22 9.36
CA ALA A 82 7.05 -5.25 8.51
C ALA A 82 5.74 -5.27 9.31
N GLY A 83 5.68 -6.07 10.37
CA GLY A 83 4.52 -6.11 11.28
C GLY A 83 4.33 -4.80 12.05
N VAL A 84 5.39 -4.24 12.61
CA VAL A 84 5.34 -2.96 13.35
C VAL A 84 4.89 -1.81 12.44
N SER A 85 5.46 -1.70 11.24
CA SER A 85 5.06 -0.68 10.27
C SER A 85 3.60 -0.83 9.83
N LEU A 86 3.12 -2.07 9.62
CA LEU A 86 1.72 -2.32 9.28
C LEU A 86 0.78 -1.87 10.41
N LEU A 87 1.09 -2.24 11.66
CA LEU A 87 0.32 -1.83 12.83
C LEU A 87 0.32 -0.31 13.01
N TRP A 88 1.46 0.33 12.78
CA TRP A 88 1.59 1.78 12.83
C TRP A 88 0.73 2.48 11.77
N LEU A 89 0.79 2.05 10.51
CA LEU A 89 -0.06 2.60 9.45
C LEU A 89 -1.54 2.35 9.70
N PHE A 90 -1.89 1.16 10.22
CA PHE A 90 -3.27 0.86 10.61
C PHE A 90 -3.76 1.79 11.73
N TRP A 91 -2.93 2.02 12.75
CA TRP A 91 -3.23 2.97 13.82
C TRP A 91 -3.44 4.39 13.29
N GLN A 92 -2.60 4.86 12.37
CA GLN A 92 -2.76 6.17 11.74
C GLN A 92 -4.07 6.28 10.96
N GLY A 93 -4.38 5.30 10.11
CA GLY A 93 -5.63 5.29 9.35
C GLY A 93 -6.86 5.17 10.24
N TRP A 94 -6.78 4.38 11.32
CA TRP A 94 -7.83 4.30 12.33
C TRP A 94 -8.07 5.65 13.01
N ARG A 95 -7.00 6.33 13.44
CA ARG A 95 -7.08 7.66 14.04
C ARG A 95 -7.70 8.68 13.08
N SER A 96 -7.32 8.64 11.80
CA SER A 96 -7.91 9.49 10.76
C SER A 96 -9.42 9.24 10.62
N LEU A 97 -9.83 7.96 10.62
CA LEU A 97 -11.25 7.61 10.57
C LEU A 97 -12.02 8.06 11.81
N GLN A 98 -11.42 7.96 13.00
CA GLN A 98 -12.04 8.48 14.23
C GLN A 98 -12.23 10.00 14.17
N GLN A 99 -11.24 10.73 13.64
CA GLN A 99 -11.35 12.17 13.47
C GLN A 99 -12.49 12.54 12.50
N VAL A 100 -12.61 11.84 11.36
CA VAL A 100 -13.72 12.07 10.42
C VAL A 100 -15.08 11.92 11.08
N ARG A 101 -15.25 10.95 11.98
CA ARG A 101 -16.51 10.71 12.70
C ARG A 101 -16.89 11.81 13.69
N THR A 102 -15.98 12.72 14.02
CA THR A 102 -16.29 13.87 14.88
C THR A 102 -16.86 15.05 14.13
N TYR A 103 -16.83 15.02 12.79
CA TYR A 103 -17.37 16.08 11.97
C TYR A 103 -18.87 15.96 11.76
N ASP A 104 -19.49 17.09 11.37
CA ASP A 104 -20.93 17.15 11.11
C ASP A 104 -21.32 16.23 9.96
N ILE A 105 -22.43 15.52 10.15
CA ILE A 105 -22.99 14.62 9.14
C ILE A 105 -23.76 15.45 8.12
N LEU A 106 -23.57 15.13 6.84
CA LEU A 106 -24.27 15.74 5.72
C LEU A 106 -24.96 14.66 4.89
N ASP A 107 -26.25 14.86 4.63
CA ASP A 107 -26.97 14.07 3.65
C ASP A 107 -26.69 14.63 2.26
N LEU A 108 -26.02 13.81 1.45
CA LEU A 108 -25.75 14.06 0.04
C LEU A 108 -26.67 13.16 -0.79
N ILE A 109 -26.79 13.48 -2.08
CA ILE A 109 -27.60 12.68 -3.01
C ILE A 109 -27.08 11.23 -2.95
N ASP A 110 -27.96 10.31 -2.54
CA ASP A 110 -27.75 8.86 -2.42
C ASP A 110 -26.67 8.37 -1.43
N GLN A 111 -26.10 9.24 -0.58
CA GLN A 111 -25.15 8.81 0.46
C GLN A 111 -24.98 9.82 1.60
N THR A 112 -24.57 9.32 2.76
CA THR A 112 -24.20 10.15 3.91
C THR A 112 -22.70 10.43 3.89
N GLY A 113 -22.31 11.71 4.02
CA GLY A 113 -20.93 12.16 4.12
C GLY A 113 -20.66 12.95 5.40
N TYR A 114 -19.42 13.37 5.58
CA TYR A 114 -18.97 14.23 6.67
C TYR A 114 -18.51 15.58 6.13
N LEU A 115 -18.85 16.66 6.83
CA LEU A 115 -18.51 18.03 6.45
C LEU A 115 -17.23 18.49 7.15
N LEU A 116 -16.18 18.72 6.37
CA LEU A 116 -14.98 19.42 6.82
C LEU A 116 -15.19 20.93 6.74
N ASP A 117 -15.12 21.63 7.87
CA ASP A 117 -15.17 23.10 7.88
C ASP A 117 -13.85 23.70 7.39
N SER A 118 -13.69 23.73 6.07
CA SER A 118 -12.54 24.32 5.37
C SER A 118 -12.98 24.98 4.07
N PRO A 119 -12.42 26.15 3.71
CA PRO A 119 -12.68 26.81 2.44
C PRO A 119 -11.99 26.15 1.24
N THR A 120 -11.09 25.18 1.46
CA THR A 120 -10.41 24.44 0.39
C THR A 120 -11.41 23.61 -0.42
N LEU A 121 -11.23 23.45 -1.74
CA LEU A 121 -12.02 22.51 -2.53
C LEU A 121 -11.48 21.09 -2.33
N PHE A 122 -12.18 20.28 -1.54
CA PHE A 122 -11.71 18.95 -1.15
C PHE A 122 -12.88 17.98 -1.00
N ALA A 123 -12.75 16.82 -1.63
CA ALA A 123 -13.55 15.63 -1.35
C ALA A 123 -12.59 14.42 -1.37
N ALA A 124 -12.81 13.47 -0.46
CA ALA A 124 -12.05 12.23 -0.44
C ALA A 124 -12.80 11.14 0.31
N GLN A 125 -12.55 9.89 -0.08
CA GLN A 125 -12.85 8.71 0.73
C GLN A 125 -11.77 8.49 1.78
N ILE A 126 -12.15 8.43 3.07
CA ILE A 126 -11.23 8.21 4.19
C ILE A 126 -11.55 6.90 4.91
N GLY A 127 -10.53 6.07 5.12
CA GLY A 127 -10.64 4.81 5.86
C GLY A 127 -9.97 3.65 5.14
N PHE A 128 -10.46 2.44 5.40
CA PHE A 128 -9.93 1.20 4.81
C PHE A 128 -10.98 0.55 3.90
N TRP A 129 -11.59 -0.55 4.34
CA TRP A 129 -12.57 -1.31 3.57
C TRP A 129 -13.96 -0.65 3.47
N GLN A 130 -14.35 0.07 4.52
CA GLN A 130 -15.61 0.83 4.62
C GLN A 130 -15.24 2.30 4.78
N SER A 131 -14.78 2.90 3.68
CA SER A 131 -14.39 4.31 3.68
C SER A 131 -15.59 5.23 3.89
N LYS A 132 -15.30 6.44 4.35
CA LYS A 132 -16.28 7.50 4.62
C LYS A 132 -15.96 8.70 3.77
N LEU A 133 -16.97 9.21 3.10
CA LEU A 133 -16.86 10.41 2.30
C LEU A 133 -16.68 11.63 3.22
N LEU A 134 -15.60 12.37 3.01
CA LEU A 134 -15.34 13.67 3.63
C LEU A 134 -15.40 14.74 2.55
N VAL A 135 -16.23 15.76 2.73
CA VAL A 135 -16.39 16.87 1.79
C VAL A 135 -16.17 18.18 2.53
N SER A 136 -15.46 19.13 1.92
CA SER A 136 -15.26 20.45 2.51
C SER A 136 -16.41 21.42 2.21
N ARG A 137 -16.63 22.37 3.12
CA ARG A 137 -17.55 23.50 2.91
C ARG A 137 -17.21 24.29 1.64
N GLY A 138 -15.92 24.51 1.40
CA GLY A 138 -15.44 25.18 0.18
C GLY A 138 -15.91 24.47 -1.10
N LEU A 139 -15.86 23.13 -1.14
CA LEU A 139 -16.29 22.38 -2.32
C LEU A 139 -17.78 22.57 -2.59
N LEU A 140 -18.62 22.50 -1.55
CA LEU A 140 -20.07 22.64 -1.66
C LEU A 140 -20.50 24.05 -2.08
N GLN A 141 -19.76 25.08 -1.66
CA GLN A 141 -20.14 26.48 -1.92
C GLN A 141 -19.68 27.01 -3.29
N ASN A 142 -18.63 26.41 -3.86
CA ASN A 142 -17.98 26.96 -5.06
C ASN A 142 -18.26 26.15 -6.34
N LEU A 143 -18.77 24.92 -6.22
CA LEU A 143 -19.11 24.11 -7.39
C LEU A 143 -20.58 24.25 -7.75
N THR A 144 -20.86 24.28 -9.06
CA THR A 144 -22.23 24.14 -9.57
C THR A 144 -22.78 22.75 -9.24
N PRO A 145 -24.12 22.56 -9.22
CA PRO A 145 -24.71 21.24 -8.94
C PRO A 145 -24.19 20.12 -9.84
N ALA A 146 -24.02 20.37 -11.14
CA ALA A 146 -23.52 19.37 -12.08
C ALA A 146 -22.04 19.01 -11.84
N GLN A 147 -21.22 19.98 -11.43
CA GLN A 147 -19.81 19.71 -11.07
C GLN A 147 -19.71 18.94 -9.76
N LEU A 148 -20.54 19.30 -8.77
CA LEU A 148 -20.60 18.59 -7.50
C LEU A 148 -21.01 17.12 -7.72
N ASP A 149 -22.05 16.88 -8.53
CA ASP A 149 -22.52 15.54 -8.86
C ASP A 149 -21.42 14.68 -9.51
N ALA A 150 -20.66 15.25 -10.45
CA ALA A 150 -19.53 14.56 -11.08
C ALA A 150 -18.43 14.18 -10.06
N VAL A 151 -18.09 15.08 -9.14
CA VAL A 151 -17.10 14.80 -8.07
C VAL A 151 -17.61 13.73 -7.11
N LEU A 152 -18.88 13.81 -6.68
CA LEU A 152 -19.45 12.82 -5.77
C LEU A 152 -19.55 11.43 -6.42
N THR A 153 -19.89 11.38 -7.71
CA THR A 153 -19.88 10.13 -8.50
C THR A 153 -18.47 9.55 -8.60
N HIS A 154 -17.44 10.39 -8.80
CA HIS A 154 -16.05 9.96 -8.79
C HIS A 154 -15.64 9.37 -7.43
N GLU A 155 -15.95 10.05 -6.33
CA GLU A 155 -15.67 9.54 -4.98
C GLU A 155 -16.47 8.27 -4.65
N GLN A 156 -17.66 8.11 -5.20
CA GLN A 156 -18.46 6.89 -5.05
C GLN A 156 -17.79 5.71 -5.77
N ALA A 157 -17.14 5.94 -6.91
CA ALA A 157 -16.34 4.92 -7.58
C ALA A 157 -15.17 4.45 -6.70
N HIS A 158 -14.45 5.36 -6.05
CA HIS A 158 -13.38 5.00 -5.10
C HIS A 158 -13.90 4.15 -3.93
N HIS A 159 -15.10 4.45 -3.41
CA HIS A 159 -15.74 3.63 -2.39
C HIS A 159 -16.13 2.24 -2.94
N HIS A 160 -16.74 2.19 -4.13
CA HIS A 160 -17.16 0.94 -4.77
C HIS A 160 -15.99 -0.03 -5.02
N TYR A 161 -14.88 0.48 -5.57
CA TYR A 161 -13.68 -0.33 -5.86
C TYR A 161 -12.74 -0.52 -4.66
N ARG A 162 -13.04 0.14 -3.53
CA ARG A 162 -12.28 0.08 -2.27
C ARG A 162 -10.85 0.56 -2.43
N ASP A 163 -10.66 1.63 -3.17
CA ASP A 163 -9.33 2.13 -3.54
C ASP A 163 -8.50 2.44 -2.31
N THR A 164 -9.08 3.05 -1.28
CA THR A 164 -8.42 3.33 0.01
C THR A 164 -7.80 2.08 0.65
N PHE A 165 -8.46 0.93 0.55
CA PHE A 165 -7.94 -0.34 1.06
C PHE A 165 -6.77 -0.87 0.23
N TRP A 166 -6.90 -0.87 -1.10
CA TRP A 166 -5.83 -1.33 -1.98
C TRP A 166 -4.59 -0.44 -1.88
N PHE A 167 -4.76 0.88 -1.89
CA PHE A 167 -3.67 1.84 -1.72
C PHE A 167 -3.04 1.78 -0.34
N PHE A 168 -3.77 1.40 0.72
CA PHE A 168 -3.16 1.10 2.02
C PHE A 168 -2.17 -0.06 1.93
N GLY A 169 -2.58 -1.18 1.31
CA GLY A 169 -1.70 -2.34 1.12
C GLY A 169 -0.50 -2.02 0.22
N LEU A 170 -0.73 -1.36 -0.91
CA LEU A 170 0.33 -0.94 -1.82
C LEU A 170 1.29 0.05 -1.17
N GLY A 171 0.77 1.01 -0.40
CA GLY A 171 1.55 1.99 0.35
C GLY A 171 2.40 1.35 1.44
N TRP A 172 1.88 0.32 2.13
CA TRP A 172 2.67 -0.47 3.08
C TRP A 172 3.83 -1.19 2.39
N LEU A 173 3.58 -1.87 1.26
CA LEU A 173 4.65 -2.52 0.49
C LEU A 173 5.68 -1.50 -0.02
N ARG A 174 5.25 -0.32 -0.49
CA ARG A 174 6.15 0.79 -0.84
C ARG A 174 7.05 1.15 0.33
N HIS A 175 6.49 1.29 1.53
CA HIS A 175 7.21 1.67 2.73
C HIS A 175 8.29 0.65 3.11
N LEU A 176 8.02 -0.64 2.96
CA LEU A 176 8.98 -1.72 3.25
C LEU A 176 10.17 -1.75 2.28
N THR A 177 9.95 -1.32 1.03
CA THR A 177 10.94 -1.44 -0.04
C THR A 177 11.29 -0.11 -0.69
N THR A 178 11.24 1.01 0.04
CA THR A 178 11.67 2.32 -0.45
C THR A 178 13.11 2.33 -0.97
N TRP A 179 13.95 1.46 -0.43
CA TRP A 179 15.35 1.26 -0.82
C TRP A 179 15.53 0.44 -2.10
N LEU A 180 14.49 -0.24 -2.60
CA LEU A 180 14.59 -0.95 -3.88
C LEU A 180 14.64 0.04 -5.05
N PRO A 181 15.41 -0.25 -6.11
CA PRO A 181 15.48 0.62 -7.29
C PRO A 181 14.11 0.90 -7.90
N ASN A 182 13.95 2.06 -8.52
CA ASN A 182 12.75 2.44 -9.27
C ASN A 182 11.42 2.41 -8.50
N THR A 183 11.44 2.33 -7.16
CA THR A 183 10.21 2.26 -6.34
C THR A 183 9.30 3.47 -6.56
N GLU A 184 9.85 4.69 -6.61
CA GLU A 184 9.07 5.90 -6.88
C GLU A 184 8.55 5.95 -8.31
N ALA A 185 9.41 5.64 -9.30
CA ALA A 185 9.02 5.64 -10.70
C ALA A 185 7.86 4.67 -10.97
N LEU A 186 7.89 3.48 -10.36
CA LEU A 186 6.83 2.49 -10.45
C LEU A 186 5.54 2.90 -9.70
N TRP A 187 5.66 3.72 -8.64
CA TRP A 187 4.50 4.23 -7.90
C TRP A 187 3.74 5.32 -8.68
N GLN A 188 4.41 6.02 -9.59
CA GLN A 188 3.85 7.12 -10.38
C GLN A 188 3.26 6.67 -11.73
N GLU A 189 3.26 5.36 -12.05
CA GLU A 189 2.61 4.78 -13.24
C GLU A 189 1.11 4.56 -13.04
#